data_AF-A0A1Y0VVN5-F1
#
_entry.id   AF-A0A1Y0VVN5-F1
#
_cell.length_a   1.000
_cell.length_b   1.000
_cell.length_c   1.000
_cell.angle_alpha   90.00
_cell.angle_beta   90.00
_cell.angle_gamma   90.00
#
_symmetry.space_group_name_H-M   'P 1'
#
loop_
_entity.id
_entity.type
_entity.pdbx_description
1 polymer ?
#
loop_
_entity_poly.entity_id
_entity_poly.type
_entity_poly.pdbx_seq_one_letter_code
_entity_poly.pdbx_strand_id
1 'polypeptide(L)' 'MDLPVLIENYMFNHQIKVLSILDESKENITIRTGDTFPLYRWFKISHILQHQINGEWEDIKLEDKKVQERLF' A
#
# COMPACT_ATOMS: atom_id res chain seq x y z
N MET A 1 12.37 -7.30 0.29
CA MET A 1 11.04 -7.95 0.28
C MET A 1 10.20 -7.12 -0.67
N ASP A 2 9.56 -7.76 -1.63
CA ASP A 2 8.72 -7.07 -2.61
C ASP A 2 7.29 -6.90 -2.05
N LEU A 3 6.61 -5.84 -2.46
CA LEU A 3 5.22 -5.63 -2.07
C LEU A 3 4.32 -6.61 -2.83
N PRO A 4 3.18 -7.04 -2.25
CA PRO A 4 2.15 -7.72 -3.02
C PRO A 4 1.74 -6.88 -4.23
N VAL A 5 1.61 -7.52 -5.40
CA VAL A 5 1.25 -6.88 -6.69
C VAL A 5 0.02 -5.98 -6.58
N LEU A 6 -0.96 -6.35 -5.74
CA LEU A 6 -2.16 -5.56 -5.49
C LEU A 6 -1.83 -4.17 -4.94
N ILE A 7 -0.87 -4.09 -4.01
CA ILE A 7 -0.42 -2.85 -3.39
C ILE A 7 0.44 -2.06 -4.37
N GLU A 8 1.32 -2.73 -5.11
CA GLU A 8 2.14 -2.08 -6.15
C GLU A 8 1.26 -1.41 -7.20
N ASN A 9 0.24 -2.12 -7.69
CA ASN A 9 -0.73 -1.59 -8.64
C ASN A 9 -1.52 -0.41 -8.06
N TYR A 10 -1.96 -0.51 -6.80
CA TYR A 10 -2.64 0.59 -6.13
C TYR A 10 -1.74 1.84 -6.07
N MET A 11 -0.52 1.69 -5.56
CA MET A 11 0.43 2.80 -5.45
C MET A 11 0.74 3.41 -6.82
N PHE A 12 0.97 2.58 -7.83
CA PHE A 12 1.21 3.03 -9.21
C PHE A 12 0.02 3.80 -9.79
N ASN A 13 -1.19 3.25 -9.70
CA ASN A 13 -2.41 3.86 -10.23
C ASN A 13 -2.75 5.19 -9.55
N HIS A 14 -2.39 5.33 -8.26
CA HIS A 14 -2.60 6.54 -7.48
C HIS A 14 -1.39 7.49 -7.49
N GLN A 15 -0.36 7.20 -8.31
CA GLN A 15 0.87 8.00 -8.42
C GLN A 15 1.60 8.20 -7.07
N ILE A 16 1.50 7.22 -6.18
CA ILE A 16 2.12 7.24 -4.86
C ILE A 16 3.55 6.70 -5.01
N LYS A 17 4.53 7.56 -4.72
CA LYS A 17 5.94 7.19 -4.77
C LYS A 17 6.33 6.39 -3.53
N VAL A 18 6.73 5.13 -3.70
CA VAL A 18 7.29 4.32 -2.61
C VAL A 18 8.77 4.68 -2.44
N LEU A 19 9.16 5.12 -1.25
CA LEU A 19 10.54 5.45 -0.89
C LEU A 19 11.24 4.26 -0.23
N SER A 20 10.58 3.61 0.70
CA SER A 20 11.10 2.41 1.35
C SER A 20 10.00 1.54 1.92
N ILE A 21 10.32 0.26 2.05
CA ILE A 21 9.45 -0.79 2.61
C ILE A 21 10.16 -1.31 3.85
N LEU A 22 9.49 -1.22 4.99
CA LEU A 22 9.98 -1.72 6.27
C LEU A 22 9.13 -2.90 6.70
N ASP A 23 9.76 -4.05 6.80
CA ASP A 23 9.13 -5.24 7.36
C ASP A 23 9.28 -5.21 8.88
N GLU A 24 8.33 -4.55 9.56
CA GLU A 24 8.40 -4.34 11.01
C GLU A 24 8.00 -5.59 11.81
N SER A 25 7.40 -6.61 11.17
CA SER A 25 6.96 -7.84 11.85
C SER A 25 6.53 -8.98 10.91
N LYS A 26 6.21 -10.15 11.48
CA LYS A 26 5.48 -11.20 10.72
C LYS A 26 4.06 -10.79 10.32
N GLU A 27 3.54 -9.69 10.85
CA GLU A 27 2.11 -9.34 10.74
C GLU A 27 1.85 -8.20 9.77
N ASN A 28 2.76 -7.22 9.64
CA ASN A 28 2.57 -6.06 8.79
C ASN A 28 3.85 -5.58 8.08
N ILE A 29 3.64 -4.84 6.99
CA ILE A 29 4.66 -4.14 6.23
C ILE A 29 4.33 -2.65 6.27
N THR A 30 5.29 -1.82 6.66
CA THR A 30 5.16 -0.36 6.62
C THR A 30 5.78 0.18 5.34
N ILE A 31 5.06 1.04 4.63
CA ILE A 31 5.42 1.60 3.33
C ILE A 31 5.56 3.10 3.50
N ARG A 32 6.76 3.62 3.28
CA ARG A 32 7.07 5.05 3.37
C ARG A 32 6.90 5.68 1.99
N THR A 33 6.09 6.74 1.91
CA THR A 33 5.76 7.40 0.63
C THR A 33 6.21 8.87 0.55
N GLY A 34 6.81 9.39 1.62
CA GLY A 34 7.33 10.75 1.69
C GLY A 34 8.12 11.00 2.97
N ASP A 35 8.75 12.17 3.05
CA ASP A 35 9.56 12.60 4.20
C ASP A 35 8.73 13.20 5.34
N THR A 36 7.45 13.53 5.10
CA THR A 36 6.61 14.39 5.97
C THR A 36 5.17 13.90 6.20
N PHE A 37 4.86 12.61 5.96
CA PHE A 37 3.52 11.94 5.94
C PHE A 37 2.79 12.00 4.58
N PRO A 38 2.15 10.90 4.09
CA PRO A 38 1.50 9.83 4.84
C PRO A 38 2.21 8.46 4.84
N LEU A 39 2.06 7.73 5.96
CA LEU A 39 2.50 6.34 6.11
C LEU A 39 1.39 5.38 5.67
N TYR A 40 1.77 4.35 4.93
CA TYR A 40 0.90 3.23 4.60
C TYR A 40 1.37 2.01 5.37
N ARG A 41 0.43 1.16 5.81
CA ARG A 41 0.76 -0.14 6.39
C ARG A 41 -0.13 -1.22 5.81
N TRP A 42 0.48 -2.36 5.50
CA TRP A 42 -0.19 -3.53 4.96
C TRP A 42 -0.19 -4.65 5.99
N PHE A 43 -1.37 -5.17 6.34
CA PHE A 43 -1.49 -6.34 7.20
C PHE A 43 -1.47 -7.61 6.35
N LYS A 44 -0.45 -8.45 6.54
CA LYS A 44 -0.20 -9.66 5.77
C LYS A 44 -1.30 -10.70 5.94
N ILE A 45 -1.91 -10.79 7.13
CA ILE A 45 -2.91 -11.80 7.49
C ILE A 45 -4.32 -11.40 7.03
N SER A 46 -4.73 -10.17 7.34
CA SER A 46 -6.07 -9.68 7.01
C SER A 46 -6.19 -9.13 5.60
N HIS A 47 -5.07 -8.97 4.90
CA HIS A 47 -5.00 -8.34 3.58
C HIS A 47 -5.65 -6.95 3.56
N ILE A 48 -5.36 -6.13 4.57
CA ILE A 48 -5.86 -4.75 4.70
C ILE A 48 -4.71 -3.76 4.52
N LEU A 49 -4.87 -2.82 3.58
CA LEU A 49 -3.98 -1.68 3.45
C LEU A 49 -4.59 -0.54 4.22
N GLN A 50 -3.82 0.11 5.08
CA GLN A 50 -4.24 1.30 5.80
C GLN A 50 -3.35 2.47 5.45
N HIS A 51 -3.95 3.65 5.46
CA HIS A 51 -3.29 4.93 5.25
C HIS A 51 -3.47 5.79 6.49
N GLN A 52 -2.38 6.41 6.93
CA GLN A 52 -2.41 7.32 8.06
C GLN A 52 -2.83 8.73 7.63
N ILE A 53 -4.03 9.15 8.02
CA ILE A 53 -4.60 10.48 7.75
C ILE A 53 -4.79 11.18 9.10
N ASN A 54 -4.20 12.37 9.27
CA ASN A 54 -4.31 13.17 10.50
C ASN A 54 -3.96 12.39 11.79
N GLY A 55 -3.06 11.41 11.70
CA GLY A 55 -2.65 10.56 12.82
C GLY A 55 -3.52 9.31 13.04
N GLU A 56 -4.68 9.22 12.38
CA GLU A 56 -5.57 8.06 12.43
C GLU A 56 -5.33 7.11 11.26
N TRP A 57 -5.61 5.83 11.45
CA TRP A 57 -5.46 4.81 10.41
C TRP A 57 -6.80 4.51 9.76
N GLU A 58 -6.86 4.71 8.45
CA GLU A 58 -8.05 4.43 7.66
C GLU A 58 -7.82 3.25 6.70
N ASP A 59 -8.78 2.34 6.62
CA ASP A 59 -8.76 1.21 5.70
C ASP A 59 -8.92 1.69 4.26
N ILE A 60 -7.95 1.33 3.41
CA ILE A 60 -8.05 1.49 1.97
C ILE A 60 -8.74 0.26 1.41
N LYS A 61 -9.89 0.49 0.79
CA LYS A 61 -10.47 -0.48 -0.13
C LYS A 61 -9.61 -0.52 -1.38
N LEU A 62 -8.80 -1.56 -1.46
CA LEU A 62 -8.13 -1.96 -2.70
C LEU A 62 -9.23 -2.43 -3.63
N GLU A 63 -9.81 -1.51 -4.42
CA GLU A 63 -10.80 -1.90 -5.43
C GLU A 63 -10.15 -2.97 -6.32
N ASP A 64 -10.77 -4.13 -6.40
CA ASP A 64 -10.53 -5.13 -7.45
C ASP A 64 -11.02 -4.52 -8.78
N LYS A 65 -10.38 -3.44 -9.23
CA LYS A 65 -10.38 -3.10 -10.64
C LYS A 65 -9.60 -4.24 -11.28
N LYS A 66 -10.34 -5.26 -11.71
CA LYS A 66 -9.97 -6.18 -12.79
C LYS A 66 -9.00 -5.41 -13.67
N VAL A 67 -7.71 -5.72 -13.53
CA VAL A 67 -6.66 -5.15 -14.36
C VAL A 67 -7.18 -5.33 -15.76
N GLN A 68 -7.52 -4.21 -16.40
CA GLN A 68 -8.04 -4.19 -17.74
C GLN A 68 -7.03 -4.97 -18.58
N GLU A 69 -7.45 -6.14 -19.03
CA GLU A 69 -6.90 -6.76 -20.23
C GLU A 69 -6.93 -5.68 -21.31
N ARG A 70 -5.77 -5.09 -21.59
CA ARG A 70 -5.32 -4.59 -22.90
C ARG A 70 -4.19 -3.61 -22.69
N LEU A 71 -2.98 -4.07 -22.99
CA LEU A 71 -2.06 -3.35 -23.86
C LEU A 71 -1.42 -4.42 -24.75
N PHE A 72 -2.13 -4.77 -25.83
CA PHE A 72 -1.55 -5.27 -27.07
C PHE A 72 -1.05 -4.06 -27.87
#